data_AF-A0ABD5DVN5-F1
#
_entry.id   AF-A0ABD5DVN5-F1
#
_cell.length_a   1.000
_cell.length_b   1.000
_cell.length_c   1.000
_cell.angle_alpha   90.00
_cell.angle_beta   90.00
_cell.angle_gamma   90.00
#
_symmetry.space_group_name_H-M   'P 1'
#
loop_
_entity.id
_entity.type
_entity.pdbx_description
1 polymer ?
#
loop_
_entity_poly.entity_id
_entity_poly.type
_entity_poly.pdbx_seq_one_letter_code
_entity_poly.pdbx_strand_id
1 'polypeptide(L)'
;GAQGLHQGLNMRDSGLDISYALRKEAIAEKRASWRKATENGFKVGTYEELIPQADLVVNLTPDKQHSDVVRSVQPLMKDGAALGYSHGFNIVEVGEQIRK
;
A
#
# COMPACT_ATOMS: atom_id res chain seq x y z
N GLY A 1 3.38 0.87 -8.04
CA GLY A 1 4.57 1.40 -8.73
C GLY A 1 5.44 0.26 -9.20
N ALA A 2 6.73 0.50 -9.48
CA ALA A 2 7.66 -0.55 -9.89
C ALA A 2 7.83 -1.62 -8.79
N GLN A 3 8.32 -1.23 -7.60
CA GLN A 3 8.43 -2.15 -6.46
C GLN A 3 7.09 -2.79 -6.09
N GLY A 4 6.02 -1.99 -6.02
CA GLY A 4 4.68 -2.48 -5.72
C GLY A 4 4.20 -3.60 -6.64
N LEU A 5 4.38 -3.46 -7.96
CA LEU A 5 3.92 -4.48 -8.91
C LEU A 5 4.76 -5.76 -8.79
N HIS A 6 6.09 -5.64 -8.82
CA HIS A 6 6.97 -6.81 -8.88
C HIS A 6 7.02 -7.58 -7.55
N GLN A 7 7.00 -6.89 -6.40
CA GLN A 7 6.87 -7.58 -5.12
C GLN A 7 5.51 -8.30 -5.03
N GLY A 8 4.41 -7.65 -5.43
CA GLY A 8 3.09 -8.26 -5.38
C GLY A 8 2.93 -9.48 -6.30
N LEU A 9 3.52 -9.46 -7.50
CA LEU A 9 3.58 -10.63 -8.39
C LEU A 9 4.27 -11.81 -7.69
N ASN A 10 5.48 -11.61 -7.17
CA ASN A 10 6.23 -12.67 -6.51
C ASN A 10 5.50 -13.21 -5.27
N MET A 11 4.91 -12.33 -4.46
CA MET A 11 4.19 -12.74 -3.24
C MET A 11 2.93 -13.56 -3.59
N ARG A 12 2.16 -13.13 -4.59
CA ARG A 12 0.98 -13.88 -5.05
C ARG A 12 1.37 -15.25 -5.61
N ASP A 13 2.41 -15.30 -6.43
CA ASP A 13 2.91 -16.57 -6.99
C ASP A 13 3.50 -17.48 -5.88
N SER A 14 3.84 -16.91 -4.73
CA SER A 14 4.24 -17.63 -3.50
C SER A 14 3.05 -18.04 -2.61
N GLY A 15 1.81 -17.85 -3.06
CA GLY A 15 0.59 -18.27 -2.37
C GLY A 15 -0.01 -17.26 -1.38
N LEU A 16 0.45 -16.00 -1.38
CA LEU A 16 -0.12 -14.95 -0.53
C LEU A 16 -1.33 -14.28 -1.20
N ASP A 17 -2.28 -13.83 -0.39
CA ASP A 17 -3.39 -12.98 -0.83
C ASP A 17 -2.92 -11.52 -0.96
N ILE A 18 -2.93 -10.98 -2.18
CA ILE A 18 -2.40 -9.66 -2.50
C ILE A 18 -3.47 -8.81 -3.16
N SER A 19 -3.67 -7.61 -2.60
CA SER A 19 -4.54 -6.57 -3.16
C SER A 19 -3.85 -5.21 -3.15
N TYR A 20 -4.25 -4.33 -4.08
CA TYR A 20 -3.69 -2.98 -4.21
C TYR A 20 -4.68 -1.93 -3.74
N ALA A 21 -4.38 -1.29 -2.62
CA ALA A 21 -5.08 -0.11 -2.14
C ALA A 21 -4.55 1.13 -2.90
N LEU A 22 -5.42 1.80 -3.67
CA LEU A 22 -5.09 3.00 -4.45
C LEU A 22 -6.02 4.15 -4.05
N ARG A 23 -5.54 5.39 -4.26
CA ARG A 23 -6.38 6.59 -4.07
C ARG A 23 -7.58 6.57 -5.02
N LYS A 24 -8.73 7.09 -4.58
CA LYS A 24 -10.00 7.09 -5.35
C LYS A 24 -9.84 7.70 -6.74
N GLU A 25 -9.15 8.82 -6.84
CA GLU A 25 -8.85 9.49 -8.10
C GLU A 25 -7.97 8.63 -9.03
N ALA A 26 -7.05 7.83 -8.49
CA ALA A 26 -6.21 6.95 -9.30
C ALA A 26 -7.01 5.81 -9.95
N ILE A 27 -8.06 5.35 -9.27
CA ILE A 27 -9.01 4.35 -9.78
C ILE A 27 -9.93 4.99 -10.81
N ALA A 28 -10.56 6.12 -10.48
CA ALA A 28 -11.50 6.83 -11.35
C ALA A 28 -10.86 7.27 -12.68
N GLU A 29 -9.63 7.80 -12.62
CA GLU A 29 -8.88 8.23 -13.80
C GLU A 29 -8.17 7.07 -14.54
N LYS A 30 -8.30 5.83 -14.05
CA LYS A 30 -7.62 4.64 -14.59
C LYS A 30 -6.12 4.90 -14.79
N ARG A 31 -5.46 5.45 -13.75
CA ARG A 31 -4.01 5.74 -13.80
C ARG A 31 -3.21 4.47 -14.03
N ALA A 32 -1.96 4.64 -14.47
CA ALA A 32 -1.08 3.51 -14.81
C ALA A 32 -0.94 2.46 -13.68
N SER A 33 -0.99 2.88 -12.41
CA SER A 33 -0.99 1.96 -11.27
C SER A 33 -2.23 1.07 -11.21
N TRP A 34 -3.41 1.62 -11.47
CA TRP A 34 -4.66 0.87 -11.52
C TRP A 34 -4.64 -0.11 -12.68
N ARG A 35 -4.31 0.37 -13.89
CA ARG A 35 -4.24 -0.47 -15.11
C ARG A 35 -3.33 -1.67 -14.92
N LYS A 36 -2.08 -1.44 -14.48
CA LYS A 36 -1.11 -2.51 -14.24
C LYS A 36 -1.60 -3.54 -13.23
N ALA A 37 -2.21 -3.10 -12.13
CA ALA A 37 -2.74 -4.02 -11.13
C ALA A 37 -3.92 -4.84 -11.68
N THR A 38 -4.90 -4.19 -12.33
CA THR A 38 -6.08 -4.88 -12.89
C THR A 38 -5.74 -5.79 -14.06
N GLU A 39 -4.83 -5.39 -14.94
CA GLU A 39 -4.37 -6.19 -16.09
C GLU A 39 -3.64 -7.46 -15.65
N ASN A 40 -2.99 -7.41 -14.48
CA ASN A 40 -2.35 -8.58 -13.86
C ASN A 40 -3.33 -9.37 -12.97
N GLY A 41 -4.62 -9.05 -12.95
CA GLY A 41 -5.64 -9.81 -12.21
C GLY A 41 -5.63 -9.62 -10.70
N PHE A 42 -5.02 -8.54 -10.19
CA PHE A 42 -5.08 -8.25 -8.76
C PHE A 42 -6.40 -7.59 -8.37
N LYS A 43 -6.85 -7.85 -7.14
CA LYS A 43 -7.91 -7.07 -6.50
C LYS A 43 -7.40 -5.64 -6.26
N VAL A 44 -8.18 -4.66 -6.69
CA VAL A 44 -7.88 -3.23 -6.52
C VAL A 44 -9.07 -2.56 -5.85
N GLY A 45 -8.82 -1.70 -4.87
CA GLY A 45 -9.84 -1.00 -4.11
C GLY A 45 -9.31 0.26 -3.44
N THR A 46 -10.19 1.01 -2.80
CA THR A 46 -9.79 2.22 -2.06
C THR A 46 -9.12 1.86 -0.73
N TYR A 47 -8.55 2.86 -0.04
CA TYR A 47 -7.95 2.65 1.27
C TYR A 47 -9.00 2.16 2.28
N GLU A 48 -10.17 2.77 2.27
CA GLU A 48 -11.27 2.45 3.18
C GLU A 48 -11.85 1.04 2.96
N GLU A 49 -11.75 0.53 1.73
CA GLU A 49 -12.27 -0.78 1.35
C GLU A 49 -11.34 -1.94 1.71
N LEU A 50 -10.01 -1.72 1.67
CA LEU A 50 -9.02 -2.79 1.76
C LEU A 50 -8.14 -2.76 3.02
N ILE A 51 -7.83 -1.56 3.53
CA ILE A 51 -6.93 -1.43 4.68
C ILE A 51 -7.52 -1.99 5.98
N PRO A 52 -8.82 -1.83 6.29
CA PRO A 52 -9.37 -2.32 7.56
C PRO A 52 -9.27 -3.83 7.76
N GLN A 53 -9.17 -4.62 6.70
CA GLN A 53 -9.09 -6.08 6.78
C GLN A 53 -7.64 -6.59 6.70
N ALA A 54 -6.70 -5.77 6.25
CA ALA A 54 -5.32 -6.17 5.98
C ALA A 54 -4.55 -6.56 7.26
N ASP A 55 -3.85 -7.71 7.22
CA ASP A 55 -2.91 -8.12 8.27
C ASP A 55 -1.56 -7.40 8.14
N LEU A 56 -1.14 -7.15 6.90
CA LEU A 56 0.07 -6.42 6.55
C LEU A 56 -0.25 -5.36 5.50
N VAL A 57 0.08 -4.11 5.82
CA VAL A 57 0.04 -2.99 4.88
C VAL A 57 1.46 -2.65 4.48
N VAL A 58 1.78 -2.70 3.18
CA VAL A 58 3.13 -2.38 2.69
C VAL A 58 3.12 -1.04 1.94
N ASN A 59 3.81 -0.05 2.47
CA ASN A 59 3.96 1.26 1.84
C ASN A 59 5.07 1.24 0.79
N LEU A 60 4.67 1.17 -0.48
CA LEU A 60 5.55 1.16 -1.66
C LEU A 60 5.33 2.39 -2.55
N THR A 61 5.05 3.52 -1.91
CA THR A 61 4.97 4.85 -2.53
C THR A 61 6.36 5.50 -2.59
N PRO A 62 6.59 6.58 -3.36
CA PRO A 62 7.85 7.31 -3.31
C PRO A 62 8.12 7.87 -1.90
N ASP A 63 9.39 7.86 -1.45
CA ASP A 63 9.76 8.25 -0.08
C ASP A 63 9.24 9.63 0.33
N LYS A 64 9.28 10.61 -0.59
CA LYS A 64 8.76 11.97 -0.37
C LYS A 64 7.25 12.02 -0.05
N GLN A 65 6.50 10.97 -0.39
CA GLN A 65 5.05 10.88 -0.17
C GLN A 65 4.71 10.03 1.06
N HIS A 66 5.70 9.43 1.72
CA HIS A 66 5.45 8.49 2.81
C HIS A 66 4.66 9.10 3.97
N SER A 67 5.00 10.30 4.44
CA SER A 67 4.30 10.90 5.58
C SER A 67 2.79 11.07 5.33
N ASP A 68 2.42 11.63 4.18
CA ASP A 68 1.00 11.84 3.82
C ASP A 68 0.25 10.51 3.67
N VAL A 69 0.89 9.51 3.04
CA VAL A 69 0.32 8.18 2.84
C VAL A 69 0.11 7.49 4.18
N VAL A 70 1.14 7.48 5.02
CA VAL A 70 1.16 6.79 6.31
C VAL A 70 0.12 7.39 7.25
N ARG A 71 0.01 8.72 7.32
CA ARG A 71 -1.02 9.40 8.13
C ARG A 71 -2.45 9.10 7.66
N SER A 72 -2.64 8.91 6.35
CA SER A 72 -3.96 8.56 5.80
C SER A 72 -4.34 7.10 6.06
N VAL A 73 -3.34 6.22 6.09
CA VAL A 73 -3.54 4.76 6.16
C VAL A 73 -3.60 4.26 7.61
N GLN A 74 -2.79 4.81 8.50
CA GLN A 74 -2.71 4.36 9.90
C GLN A 74 -4.08 4.30 10.61
N PRO A 75 -4.97 5.31 10.52
CA PRO A 75 -6.27 5.28 11.20
C PRO A 75 -7.22 4.19 10.69
N LEU A 76 -6.96 3.65 9.50
CA LEU A 76 -7.78 2.62 8.87
C LEU A 76 -7.29 1.21 9.21
N MET A 77 -6.07 1.06 9.73
CA MET A 77 -5.51 -0.26 10.01
C MET A 77 -6.14 -0.87 11.26
N LYS A 78 -6.47 -2.16 11.22
CA LYS A 78 -6.93 -2.89 12.40
C LYS A 78 -5.84 -3.00 13.48
N ASP A 79 -6.28 -3.19 14.71
CA ASP A 79 -5.37 -3.50 15.82
C ASP A 79 -4.53 -4.75 15.50
N GLY A 80 -3.27 -4.75 15.92
CA GLY A 80 -2.32 -5.83 15.63
C GLY A 80 -1.81 -5.94 14.18
N ALA A 81 -2.36 -5.18 13.21
CA ALA A 81 -1.83 -5.20 11.85
C ALA A 81 -0.41 -4.59 11.75
N ALA A 82 0.38 -5.11 10.81
CA ALA A 82 1.75 -4.68 10.56
C ALA A 82 1.83 -3.61 9.45
N LEU A 83 2.78 -2.68 9.60
CA LEU A 83 3.14 -1.70 8.57
C LEU A 83 4.56 -1.99 8.04
N GLY A 84 4.67 -2.28 6.76
CA GLY A 84 5.94 -2.55 6.08
C GLY A 84 6.40 -1.39 5.20
N TYR A 85 7.71 -1.20 5.13
CA TYR A 85 8.38 -0.29 4.18
C TYR A 85 9.46 -1.06 3.42
N SER A 86 9.78 -0.64 2.19
CA SER A 86 10.98 -1.09 1.47
C SER A 86 12.17 -0.14 1.61
N HIS A 87 11.99 0.99 2.31
CA HIS A 87 13.05 1.93 2.64
C HIS A 87 12.78 2.64 3.98
N GLY A 88 13.83 2.94 4.74
CA GLY A 88 13.73 3.43 6.12
C GLY A 88 13.57 4.93 6.30
N PHE A 89 13.66 5.75 5.24
CA PHE A 89 13.73 7.21 5.33
C PHE A 89 12.63 7.84 6.19
N ASN A 90 11.37 7.42 6.01
CA ASN A 90 10.24 8.00 6.75
C ASN A 90 10.25 7.68 8.25
N ILE A 91 10.78 6.52 8.63
CA ILE A 91 10.87 6.14 10.04
C ILE A 91 12.10 6.78 10.70
N VAL A 92 13.24 6.80 10.02
CA VAL A 92 14.53 7.21 10.60
C VAL A 92 14.76 8.71 10.46
N GLU A 93 14.72 9.23 9.23
CA GLU A 93 15.12 10.63 8.94
C GLU A 93 13.98 11.61 9.19
N VAL A 94 12.74 11.24 8.84
CA VAL A 94 11.56 12.06 9.12
C VAL A 94 11.09 11.89 10.58
N GLY A 95 11.37 10.74 11.19
CA GLY A 95 10.93 10.43 12.55
C GLY A 95 9.41 10.20 12.66
N GLU A 96 8.76 9.72 11.59
CA GLU A 96 7.31 9.48 11.59
C GLU A 96 6.95 8.47 12.70
N GLN A 97 5.95 8.82 13.51
CA GLN A 97 5.48 7.96 14.59
C GLN A 97 4.34 7.06 14.11
N ILE A 98 4.44 5.77 14.45
CA ILE A 98 3.43 4.77 14.08
C ILE A 98 2.57 4.45 15.31
N ARG A 99 1.26 4.70 15.22
CA ARG A 99 0.24 4.40 16.24
C ARG A 99 0.58 4.96 17.62
N LYS A 100 1.00 6.23 17.66
CA LYS A 100 1.19 7.00 18.91
C LYS A 100 0.16 8.10 19.03
#